data_AF-A0A8J3ND47-F1
#
_entry.id   AF-A0A8J3ND47-F1
#
_cell.length_a   1.000
_cell.length_b   1.000
_cell.length_c   1.000
_cell.angle_alpha   90.00
_cell.angle_beta   90.00
_cell.angle_gamma   90.00
#
_symmetry.space_group_name_H-M   'P 1'
#
loop_
_entity.id
_entity.type
_entity.pdbx_description
1 polymer ?
#
loop_
_entity_poly.entity_id
_entity_poly.type
_entity_poly.pdbx_seq_one_letter_code
_entity_poly.pdbx_strand_id
1 'polypeptide(L)'
;MGWPEIRSALDAQLIALRHAGLDWTARRTKLSETTTRAHHVLDGAVSAAPREALAHLHAAKDTGAPAGPKLAEAATAIEKYLKAVDPDNAAGSAAGVPAPTEIGDEHGGHGGPGVPGARRALTGGWRKRSHVFTEQGGPGGFADFVARGGALLAFQLQWLLAAGHVLDRHGPALTDHQLQARARNGIDPITGTRTDWERGSKHKYGRHATAFTSAQSLAYAEMRVHDSRANQERRNKADADDELQYQIAVPAEWVFGADFRTHLRGWGRVGSKEHPQGTQPTIFPDSTHILVVYARSDTASEWVAYTCYPMLSPPGDG
;
A
#
# COMPACT_ATOMS: atom_id res chain seq x y z
N MET A 1 14.82 13.25 12.72
CA MET A 1 14.99 12.20 11.70
C MET A 1 14.13 12.61 10.52
N GLY A 2 14.75 12.89 9.38
CA GLY A 2 14.02 13.32 8.19
C GLY A 2 13.30 12.15 7.51
N TRP A 3 12.48 12.48 6.51
CA TRP A 3 11.77 11.46 5.72
C TRP A 3 12.71 10.48 5.00
N PRO A 4 13.86 10.90 4.43
CA PRO A 4 14.81 9.97 3.83
C PRO A 4 15.33 8.91 4.81
N GLU A 5 15.58 9.26 6.06
CA GLU A 5 16.04 8.35 7.09
C GLU A 5 14.93 7.42 7.60
N ILE A 6 13.70 7.93 7.76
CA ILE A 6 12.53 7.10 8.09
C ILE A 6 12.30 6.06 6.99
N ARG A 7 12.38 6.49 5.72
CA ARG A 7 12.27 5.60 4.56
C ARG A 7 13.38 4.55 4.55
N SER A 8 14.63 4.97 4.70
CA SER A 8 15.76 4.05 4.73
C SER A 8 15.67 3.05 5.90
N ALA A 9 15.15 3.48 7.05
CA ALA A 9 14.93 2.63 8.21
C ALA A 9 13.80 1.61 7.97
N LEU A 10 12.68 2.03 7.38
CA LEU A 10 11.58 1.15 7.01
C LEU A 10 12.00 0.12 5.94
N ASP A 11 12.70 0.56 4.90
CA ASP A 11 13.21 -0.31 3.84
C ASP A 11 14.22 -1.32 4.41
N ALA A 12 15.20 -0.88 5.20
CA ALA A 12 16.18 -1.74 5.85
C ALA A 12 15.52 -2.74 6.82
N GLN A 13 14.48 -2.34 7.53
CA GLN A 13 13.78 -3.20 8.47
C GLN A 13 12.86 -4.22 7.77
N LEU A 14 12.20 -3.85 6.67
CA LEU A 14 11.46 -4.80 5.82
C LEU A 14 12.40 -5.87 5.26
N ILE A 15 13.59 -5.46 4.81
CA ILE A 15 14.65 -6.38 4.38
C ILE A 15 15.10 -7.27 5.55
N ALA A 16 15.42 -6.69 6.71
CA ALA A 16 15.88 -7.43 7.88
C ALA A 16 14.84 -8.44 8.40
N LEU A 17 13.57 -8.05 8.48
CA LEU A 17 12.47 -8.93 8.91
C LEU A 17 12.28 -10.12 7.96
N ARG A 18 12.57 -9.94 6.67
CA ARG A 18 12.53 -11.02 5.68
C ARG A 18 13.66 -12.04 5.89
N HIS A 19 14.84 -11.58 6.26
CA HIS A 19 16.02 -12.43 6.48
C HIS A 19 16.08 -13.08 7.87
N ALA A 20 15.33 -12.56 8.84
CA ALA A 20 15.40 -12.99 10.25
C ALA A 20 14.85 -14.41 10.53
N GLY A 21 14.43 -15.18 9.52
CA GLY A 21 13.84 -16.51 9.70
C GLY A 21 12.54 -16.53 10.53
N LEU A 22 12.06 -15.35 10.93
CA LEU A 22 10.84 -15.18 11.71
C LEU A 22 9.66 -15.70 10.90
N ASP A 23 8.72 -16.34 11.59
CA ASP A 23 7.41 -16.61 11.01
C ASP A 23 6.70 -15.29 10.69
N TRP A 24 5.65 -15.40 9.89
CA TRP A 24 4.93 -14.24 9.39
C TRP A 24 4.27 -13.39 10.50
N THR A 25 3.76 -14.05 11.54
CA THR A 25 3.10 -13.38 12.68
C THR A 25 4.11 -12.50 13.41
N ALA A 26 5.30 -13.03 13.69
CA ALA A 26 6.38 -12.28 14.34
C ALA A 26 6.88 -11.11 13.47
N ARG A 27 6.92 -11.25 12.14
CA ARG A 27 7.27 -10.14 11.22
C ARG A 27 6.23 -9.02 11.28
N ARG A 28 4.94 -9.37 11.27
CA ARG A 28 3.83 -8.41 11.34
C ARG A 28 3.85 -7.63 12.66
N THR A 29 4.01 -8.30 13.79
CA THR A 29 4.08 -7.65 15.11
C THR A 29 5.20 -6.63 15.15
N LYS A 30 6.42 -7.02 14.71
CA LYS A 30 7.55 -6.09 14.65
C LYS A 30 7.35 -4.91 13.71
N LEU A 31 6.74 -5.12 12.54
CA LEU A 31 6.47 -4.02 11.62
C LEU A 31 5.42 -3.06 12.21
N SER A 32 4.36 -3.60 12.81
CA SER A 32 3.33 -2.79 13.48
C SER A 32 3.92 -1.94 14.61
N GLU A 33 4.80 -2.50 15.44
CA GLU A 33 5.48 -1.75 16.51
C GLU A 33 6.37 -0.61 15.99
N THR A 34 7.11 -0.85 14.90
CA THR A 34 7.92 0.20 14.25
C THR A 34 7.04 1.30 13.69
N THR A 35 5.97 0.94 12.97
CA THR A 35 5.09 1.93 12.35
C THR A 35 4.34 2.73 13.41
N THR A 36 3.89 2.11 14.50
CA THR A 36 3.32 2.82 15.65
C THR A 36 4.33 3.80 16.27
N ARG A 37 5.61 3.40 16.40
CA ARG A 37 6.68 4.31 16.86
C ARG A 37 6.91 5.47 15.90
N ALA A 38 6.97 5.22 14.59
CA ALA A 38 7.10 6.26 13.57
C ALA A 38 5.87 7.19 13.56
N HIS A 39 4.67 6.66 13.79
CA HIS A 39 3.44 7.42 13.97
C HIS A 39 3.50 8.32 15.20
N HIS A 40 3.93 7.84 16.36
CA HIS A 40 4.08 8.71 17.54
C HIS A 40 5.07 9.85 17.31
N VAL A 41 6.14 9.61 16.57
CA VAL A 41 7.11 10.65 16.18
C VAL A 41 6.47 11.67 15.22
N LEU A 42 5.69 11.22 14.23
CA LEU A 42 5.01 12.08 13.27
C LEU A 42 3.83 12.84 13.88
N ASP A 43 2.97 12.19 14.67
CA ASP A 43 1.85 12.83 15.38
C ASP A 43 2.35 13.82 16.44
N GLY A 44 3.46 13.52 17.12
CA GLY A 44 4.13 14.47 18.02
C GLY A 44 4.65 15.72 17.28
N ALA A 45 5.15 15.56 16.05
CA ALA A 45 5.62 16.67 15.22
C ALA A 45 4.48 17.46 14.54
N VAL A 46 3.35 16.81 14.25
CA VAL A 46 2.21 17.38 13.51
C VAL A 46 1.14 18.00 14.42
N SER A 47 1.09 17.66 15.71
CA SER A 47 -0.10 17.93 16.54
C SER A 47 -0.28 19.35 17.10
N ALA A 48 0.70 20.25 17.04
CA ALA A 48 0.51 21.62 17.55
C ALA A 48 0.62 22.72 16.47
N ALA A 49 1.79 22.88 15.85
CA ALA A 49 2.06 24.07 15.03
C ALA A 49 1.33 24.13 13.66
N PRO A 50 1.19 23.04 12.87
CA PRO A 50 0.61 23.13 11.54
C PRO A 50 -0.91 23.33 11.54
N ARG A 51 -1.64 22.78 12.52
CA ARG A 51 -3.10 22.92 12.62
C ARG A 51 -3.53 24.34 12.96
N GLU A 52 -2.83 24.97 13.90
CA GLU A 52 -3.10 26.35 14.32
C GLU A 52 -2.72 27.35 13.21
N ALA A 53 -1.58 27.12 12.55
CA ALA A 53 -1.15 27.87 11.37
C ALA A 53 -2.14 27.78 10.19
N LEU A 54 -2.63 26.58 9.88
CA LEU A 54 -3.58 26.37 8.80
C LEU A 54 -4.95 27.00 9.11
N ALA A 55 -5.42 26.91 10.36
CA ALA A 55 -6.65 27.58 10.80
C ALA A 55 -6.55 29.11 10.67
N HIS A 56 -5.40 29.71 11.03
CA HIS A 56 -5.17 31.14 10.87
C HIS A 56 -5.07 31.58 9.40
N LEU A 57 -4.50 30.74 8.54
CA LEU A 57 -4.37 31.02 7.10
C LEU A 57 -5.73 31.00 6.39
N HIS A 58 -6.61 30.06 6.76
CA HIS A 58 -7.99 30.02 6.27
C HIS A 58 -8.80 31.23 6.77
N ALA A 59 -8.71 31.59 8.06
CA ALA A 59 -9.39 32.76 8.61
C ALA A 59 -8.94 34.10 7.98
N ALA A 60 -7.64 34.24 7.64
CA ALA A 60 -7.12 35.43 6.96
C ALA A 60 -7.62 35.54 5.51
N LYS A 61 -7.73 34.39 4.82
CA LYS A 61 -8.24 34.32 3.44
C LYS A 61 -9.73 34.69 3.36
N ASP A 62 -10.51 34.28 4.35
CA ASP A 62 -11.95 34.53 4.39
C ASP A 62 -12.30 35.98 4.78
N THR A 63 -11.37 36.70 5.42
CA THR A 63 -11.60 38.07 5.92
C THR A 63 -10.90 39.16 5.11
N GLY A 64 -10.04 38.80 4.15
CA GLY A 64 -9.28 39.76 3.33
C GLY A 64 -8.27 40.61 4.13
N ALA A 65 -8.00 40.23 5.38
CA ALA A 65 -7.08 40.96 6.23
C ALA A 65 -5.61 40.74 5.80
N PRO A 66 -4.76 41.78 5.82
CA PRO A 66 -3.34 41.61 5.54
C PRO A 66 -2.72 40.64 6.54
N ALA A 67 -1.83 39.78 6.05
CA ALA A 67 -1.14 38.76 6.81
C ALA A 67 -0.47 39.36 8.07
N GLY A 68 -1.12 39.22 9.22
CA GLY A 68 -0.61 39.73 10.49
C GLY A 68 0.61 38.96 10.99
N PRO A 69 1.23 39.41 12.09
CA PRO A 69 2.46 38.81 12.65
C PRO A 69 2.35 37.31 12.93
N LYS A 70 1.14 36.78 13.15
CA LYS A 70 0.88 35.35 13.32
C LYS A 70 1.11 34.50 12.04
N LEU A 71 0.91 35.08 10.86
CA LEU A 71 1.21 34.40 9.59
C LEU A 71 2.73 34.32 9.35
N ALA A 72 3.46 35.35 9.77
CA ALA A 72 4.92 35.36 9.76
C ALA A 72 5.49 34.36 10.79
N GLU A 73 4.89 34.24 11.97
CA GLU A 73 5.21 33.17 12.93
C GLU A 73 4.90 31.77 12.37
N ALA A 74 3.76 31.60 11.68
CA ALA A 74 3.40 30.35 11.01
C ALA A 74 4.38 29.98 9.88
N ALA A 75 4.78 30.95 9.05
CA ALA A 75 5.80 30.77 8.02
C ALA A 75 7.16 30.41 8.65
N THR A 76 7.53 31.07 9.75
CA THR A 76 8.73 30.76 10.53
C THR A 76 8.67 29.36 11.15
N ALA A 77 7.51 28.90 11.61
CA ALA A 77 7.31 27.56 12.15
C ALA A 77 7.38 26.46 11.07
N ILE A 78 6.84 26.73 9.88
CA ILE A 78 6.98 25.86 8.70
C ILE A 78 8.44 25.82 8.23
N GLU A 79 9.12 26.97 8.18
CA GLU A 79 10.54 27.05 7.83
C GLU A 79 11.42 26.33 8.87
N LYS A 80 11.08 26.42 10.17
CA LYS A 80 11.72 25.67 11.25
C LYS A 80 11.47 24.16 11.13
N TYR A 81 10.27 23.73 10.75
CA TYR A 81 9.95 22.33 10.46
C TYR A 81 10.77 21.81 9.27
N LEU A 82 10.86 22.59 8.19
CA LEU A 82 11.66 22.24 7.01
C LEU A 82 13.16 22.18 7.33
N LYS A 83 13.67 23.08 8.18
CA LYS A 83 15.06 23.06 8.69
C LYS A 83 15.32 21.91 9.66
N ALA A 84 14.34 21.44 10.43
CA ALA A 84 14.48 20.29 11.34
C ALA A 84 14.47 18.92 10.61
N VAL A 85 14.06 18.91 9.34
CA VAL A 85 14.10 17.74 8.45
C VAL A 85 15.44 17.65 7.69
N ASP A 86 16.36 18.60 7.91
CA ASP A 86 17.73 18.65 7.37
C ASP A 86 18.76 18.58 8.54
N PRO A 87 19.58 17.52 8.67
CA PRO A 87 20.32 17.24 9.90
C PRO A 87 21.77 17.74 9.88
N ASP A 88 21.95 19.05 10.06
CA ASP A 88 23.16 19.58 10.72
C ASP A 88 22.73 20.24 12.05
N ASN A 89 22.28 19.45 13.05
CA ASN A 89 22.55 19.64 14.50
C ASN A 89 21.68 18.81 15.51
N ALA A 90 22.41 18.03 16.34
CA ALA A 90 22.31 17.76 17.79
C ALA A 90 21.00 17.39 18.57
N ALA A 91 20.98 16.14 19.04
CA ALA A 91 20.79 15.55 20.40
C ALA A 91 19.72 16.03 21.43
N GLY A 92 18.96 15.07 22.01
CA GLY A 92 18.51 15.10 23.42
C GLY A 92 17.18 14.39 23.82
N SER A 93 17.30 13.28 24.58
CA SER A 93 16.54 12.80 25.78
C SER A 93 15.01 12.50 25.83
N ALA A 94 14.68 11.22 26.16
CA ALA A 94 13.71 10.57 27.10
C ALA A 94 12.24 11.10 27.29
N ALA A 95 11.17 10.37 27.69
CA ALA A 95 10.93 9.09 28.39
C ALA A 95 9.52 8.49 28.10
N GLY A 96 9.21 7.31 28.67
CA GLY A 96 8.20 6.33 28.22
C GLY A 96 6.71 6.46 28.61
N VAL A 97 5.90 5.53 28.06
CA VAL A 97 4.44 5.32 28.22
C VAL A 97 4.14 3.80 28.01
N PRO A 98 3.17 3.17 28.73
CA PRO A 98 3.11 1.72 28.88
C PRO A 98 2.48 0.97 27.68
N ALA A 99 2.81 -0.32 27.57
CA ALA A 99 2.31 -1.24 26.55
C ALA A 99 0.85 -1.67 26.81
N PRO A 100 0.00 -1.83 25.78
CA PRO A 100 -1.31 -2.47 25.94
C PRO A 100 -1.17 -4.00 25.97
N THR A 101 -1.84 -4.59 26.95
CA THR A 101 -2.03 -6.02 27.19
C THR A 101 -3.08 -6.64 26.26
N GLU A 102 -2.84 -7.91 25.96
CA GLU A 102 -3.74 -8.98 25.49
C GLU A 102 -4.45 -8.82 24.13
N ILE A 103 -4.00 -9.66 23.19
CA ILE A 103 -4.67 -10.01 21.94
C ILE A 103 -5.43 -11.31 22.20
N GLY A 104 -6.76 -11.22 22.26
CA GLY A 104 -7.64 -12.40 22.32
C GLY A 104 -7.70 -13.12 20.98
N ASP A 105 -7.60 -14.45 21.04
CA ASP A 105 -7.79 -15.38 19.93
C ASP A 105 -9.28 -15.55 19.64
N GLU A 106 -9.80 -14.93 18.57
CA GLU A 106 -11.14 -15.26 18.07
C GLU A 106 -11.17 -15.42 16.54
N HIS A 107 -11.85 -16.49 16.13
CA HIS A 107 -11.92 -17.10 14.81
C HIS A 107 -12.58 -16.23 13.73
N GLY A 108 -12.11 -16.36 12.47
CA GLY A 108 -12.91 -15.98 11.29
C GLY A 108 -12.14 -15.87 9.97
N GLY A 109 -12.35 -16.83 9.05
CA GLY A 109 -12.14 -16.61 7.60
C GLY A 109 -11.39 -17.71 6.81
N HIS A 110 -12.17 -18.61 6.18
CA HIS A 110 -12.00 -19.42 4.95
C HIS A 110 -10.64 -19.86 4.36
N GLY A 111 -9.56 -19.95 5.14
CA GLY A 111 -8.44 -20.82 4.76
C GLY A 111 -8.61 -22.21 5.37
N GLY A 112 -8.01 -23.23 4.75
CA GLY A 112 -7.99 -24.58 5.33
C GLY A 112 -7.37 -24.60 6.74
N PRO A 113 -7.35 -25.77 7.41
CA PRO A 113 -6.72 -25.91 8.73
C PRO A 113 -5.30 -25.31 8.72
N GLY A 114 -5.06 -24.28 9.54
CA GLY A 114 -3.76 -23.61 9.69
C GLY A 114 -3.57 -22.28 8.94
N VAL A 115 -4.60 -21.75 8.27
CA VAL A 115 -4.54 -20.42 7.63
C VAL A 115 -5.13 -19.38 8.60
N PRO A 116 -4.42 -18.27 8.89
CA PRO A 116 -4.96 -17.19 9.72
C PRO A 116 -6.22 -16.61 9.09
N GLY A 117 -7.22 -16.32 9.93
CA GLY A 117 -8.47 -15.69 9.50
C GLY A 117 -8.27 -14.38 8.72
N ALA A 118 -9.32 -13.96 8.00
CA ALA A 118 -9.34 -12.68 7.30
C ALA A 118 -9.01 -11.56 8.30
N ARG A 119 -8.01 -10.75 7.94
CA ARG A 119 -7.35 -9.85 8.87
C ARG A 119 -8.22 -8.62 9.17
N ARG A 120 -8.23 -8.17 10.42
CA ARG A 120 -9.04 -7.04 10.93
C ARG A 120 -8.71 -5.74 10.19
N ALA A 121 -9.74 -5.04 9.70
CA ALA A 121 -9.59 -3.72 9.08
C ALA A 121 -9.10 -2.66 10.09
N LEU A 122 -8.17 -1.80 9.66
CA LEU A 122 -7.88 -0.55 10.37
C LEU A 122 -9.02 0.44 10.07
N THR A 123 -9.84 0.75 11.07
CA THR A 123 -11.13 1.45 10.91
C THR A 123 -11.06 2.87 10.30
N GLY A 124 -11.89 3.13 9.29
CA GLY A 124 -12.69 4.33 8.99
C GLY A 124 -12.06 5.71 8.74
N GLY A 125 -11.17 6.20 9.60
CA GLY A 125 -10.82 7.64 9.64
C GLY A 125 -9.76 8.10 8.63
N TRP A 126 -9.01 7.18 8.03
CA TRP A 126 -7.82 7.52 7.23
C TRP A 126 -8.02 7.40 5.72
N ARG A 127 -8.92 6.53 5.24
CA ARG A 127 -9.30 6.48 3.82
C ARG A 127 -9.93 7.79 3.32
N LYS A 128 -10.61 8.53 4.20
CA LYS A 128 -11.07 9.89 3.89
C LYS A 128 -9.92 10.89 3.68
N ARG A 129 -8.72 10.61 4.22
CA ARG A 129 -7.53 11.46 4.06
C ARG A 129 -6.70 11.13 2.82
N SER A 130 -6.76 9.90 2.29
CA SER A 130 -6.14 9.57 0.99
C SER A 130 -6.83 10.30 -0.18
N HIS A 131 -8.15 10.52 -0.10
CA HIS A 131 -8.91 11.31 -1.09
C HIS A 131 -8.32 12.71 -1.34
N VAL A 132 -7.72 13.35 -0.31
CA VAL A 132 -7.14 14.69 -0.44
C VAL A 132 -5.97 14.73 -1.42
N PHE A 133 -5.28 13.61 -1.63
CA PHE A 133 -4.16 13.52 -2.57
C PHE A 133 -4.59 13.14 -4.00
N THR A 134 -5.79 12.60 -4.18
CA THR A 134 -6.29 12.11 -5.48
C THR A 134 -7.36 13.01 -6.09
N GLU A 135 -8.18 13.72 -5.29
CA GLU A 135 -9.25 14.61 -5.76
C GLU A 135 -8.79 16.03 -6.09
N GLN A 136 -7.64 16.49 -5.60
CA GLN A 136 -7.22 17.86 -5.91
C GLN A 136 -6.89 18.11 -7.38
N GLY A 137 -6.91 17.10 -8.26
CA GLY A 137 -6.68 17.29 -9.70
C GLY A 137 -5.39 18.08 -10.00
N GLY A 138 -4.50 18.16 -9.00
CA GLY A 138 -3.28 18.91 -9.09
C GLY A 138 -2.43 18.22 -10.15
N PRO A 139 -1.61 18.96 -10.89
CA PRO A 139 -0.72 18.42 -11.93
C PRO A 139 0.32 17.40 -11.43
N GLY A 140 0.21 16.93 -10.18
CA GLY A 140 1.24 16.23 -9.46
C GLY A 140 1.49 14.78 -9.88
N GLY A 141 0.48 14.07 -10.39
CA GLY A 141 0.63 12.67 -10.82
C GLY A 141 1.34 11.78 -9.78
N PHE A 142 2.06 10.75 -10.23
CA PHE A 142 2.87 9.90 -9.36
C PHE A 142 4.04 10.67 -8.69
N ALA A 143 4.63 11.65 -9.40
CA ALA A 143 5.78 12.39 -8.92
C ALA A 143 5.48 13.19 -7.63
N ASP A 144 4.32 13.84 -7.56
CA ASP A 144 3.90 14.62 -6.39
C ASP A 144 3.49 13.71 -5.23
N PHE A 145 2.88 12.55 -5.51
CA PHE A 145 2.65 11.51 -4.50
C PHE A 145 3.97 11.08 -3.84
N VAL A 146 5.03 10.88 -4.64
CA VAL A 146 6.35 10.55 -4.08
C VAL A 146 6.94 11.72 -3.29
N ALA A 147 6.78 12.95 -3.76
CA ALA A 147 7.33 14.14 -3.13
C ALA A 147 6.66 14.51 -1.80
N ARG A 148 5.34 14.29 -1.66
CA ARG A 148 4.55 14.77 -0.51
C ARG A 148 3.92 13.66 0.34
N GLY A 149 3.82 12.45 -0.20
CA GLY A 149 2.99 11.37 0.33
C GLY A 149 3.67 10.46 1.35
N GLY A 150 4.75 10.86 2.01
CA GLY A 150 5.57 9.96 2.82
C GLY A 150 4.79 9.19 3.91
N ALA A 151 4.16 9.91 4.85
CA ALA A 151 3.36 9.29 5.91
C ALA A 151 2.17 8.49 5.35
N LEU A 152 1.56 8.98 4.28
CA LEU A 152 0.45 8.32 3.60
C LEU A 152 0.88 6.99 2.97
N LEU A 153 2.05 6.95 2.35
CA LEU A 153 2.64 5.75 1.78
C LEU A 153 2.91 4.69 2.85
N ALA A 154 3.55 5.06 3.96
CA ALA A 154 3.85 4.11 5.04
C ALA A 154 2.57 3.47 5.60
N PHE A 155 1.54 4.29 5.85
CA PHE A 155 0.24 3.81 6.30
C PHE A 155 -0.44 2.92 5.27
N GLN A 156 -0.45 3.35 4.01
CA GLN A 156 -1.05 2.58 2.92
C GLN A 156 -0.38 1.21 2.77
N LEU A 157 0.95 1.14 2.85
CA LEU A 157 1.68 -0.12 2.81
C LEU A 157 1.37 -1.00 4.02
N GLN A 158 1.27 -0.42 5.22
CA GLN A 158 0.84 -1.15 6.41
C GLN A 158 -0.57 -1.73 6.23
N TRP A 159 -1.48 -0.95 5.64
CA TRP A 159 -2.85 -1.40 5.37
C TRP A 159 -2.88 -2.52 4.33
N LEU A 160 -2.10 -2.41 3.24
CA LEU A 160 -1.98 -3.48 2.24
C LEU A 160 -1.35 -4.75 2.81
N LEU A 161 -0.38 -4.60 3.72
CA LEU A 161 0.20 -5.73 4.44
C LEU A 161 -0.82 -6.39 5.37
N ALA A 162 -1.66 -5.59 6.02
CA ALA A 162 -2.70 -6.08 6.91
C ALA A 162 -3.89 -6.66 6.16
N ALA A 163 -4.23 -6.21 4.96
CA ALA A 163 -5.45 -6.58 4.25
C ALA A 163 -5.39 -7.94 3.54
N GLY A 164 -4.20 -8.37 3.09
CA GLY A 164 -4.10 -9.57 2.27
C GLY A 164 -2.68 -9.92 1.90
N HIS A 165 -2.49 -10.33 0.65
CA HIS A 165 -1.22 -10.83 0.13
C HIS A 165 -0.68 -9.97 -1.02
N VAL A 166 -1.17 -8.73 -1.15
CA VAL A 166 -0.78 -7.76 -2.18
C VAL A 166 0.74 -7.62 -2.24
N LEU A 167 1.36 -7.28 -1.10
CA LEU A 167 2.80 -7.06 -1.01
C LEU A 167 3.61 -8.33 -1.27
N ASP A 168 3.14 -9.46 -0.75
CA ASP A 168 3.89 -10.72 -0.81
C ASP A 168 3.80 -11.40 -2.19
N ARG A 169 2.75 -11.14 -2.97
CA ARG A 169 2.58 -11.73 -4.32
C ARG A 169 2.80 -10.76 -5.48
N HIS A 170 2.78 -9.46 -5.24
CA HIS A 170 2.84 -8.45 -6.31
C HIS A 170 3.66 -7.21 -5.95
N GLY A 171 4.23 -7.16 -4.74
CA GLY A 171 5.09 -6.06 -4.31
C GLY A 171 6.52 -6.10 -4.88
N PRO A 172 7.30 -5.04 -4.64
CA PRO A 172 8.66 -4.90 -5.15
C PRO A 172 9.64 -5.92 -4.56
N ALA A 173 9.35 -6.48 -3.38
CA ALA A 173 10.23 -7.43 -2.72
C ALA A 173 10.35 -8.77 -3.47
N LEU A 174 9.45 -9.08 -4.40
CA LEU A 174 9.55 -10.32 -5.17
C LEU A 174 10.81 -10.36 -6.02
N THR A 175 11.57 -11.44 -5.94
CA THR A 175 12.72 -11.62 -6.83
C THR A 175 12.26 -12.02 -8.23
N ASP A 176 13.08 -11.74 -9.24
CA ASP A 176 12.81 -12.22 -10.59
C ASP A 176 12.74 -13.75 -10.63
N HIS A 177 13.57 -14.45 -9.84
CA HIS A 177 13.47 -15.89 -9.69
C HIS A 177 12.09 -16.35 -9.16
N GLN A 178 11.52 -15.65 -8.16
CA GLN A 178 10.17 -15.96 -7.67
C GLN A 178 9.10 -15.74 -8.75
N LEU A 179 9.19 -14.64 -9.51
CA LEU A 179 8.26 -14.37 -10.62
C LEU A 179 8.39 -15.40 -11.74
N GLN A 180 9.62 -15.75 -12.13
CA GLN A 180 9.90 -16.79 -13.11
C GLN A 180 9.37 -18.15 -12.64
N ALA A 181 9.63 -18.55 -11.40
CA ALA A 181 9.13 -19.80 -10.83
C ALA A 181 7.59 -19.84 -10.78
N ARG A 182 6.95 -18.72 -10.44
CA ARG A 182 5.49 -18.59 -10.47
C ARG A 182 4.94 -18.74 -11.89
N ALA A 183 5.49 -17.99 -12.85
CA ALA A 183 5.05 -18.03 -14.24
C ALA A 183 5.29 -19.41 -14.87
N ARG A 184 6.46 -20.00 -14.66
CA ARG A 184 6.88 -21.27 -15.27
C ARG A 184 6.19 -22.46 -14.63
N ASN A 185 6.21 -22.54 -13.30
CA ASN A 185 5.96 -23.76 -12.53
C ASN A 185 4.79 -23.66 -11.55
N GLY A 186 4.13 -22.49 -11.46
CA GLY A 186 3.04 -22.26 -10.52
C GLY A 186 3.47 -22.22 -9.06
N ILE A 187 4.75 -21.92 -8.80
CA ILE A 187 5.26 -21.77 -7.44
C ILE A 187 4.68 -20.50 -6.83
N ASP A 188 3.96 -20.62 -5.71
CA ASP A 188 3.50 -19.49 -4.92
C ASP A 188 4.72 -18.75 -4.35
N PRO A 189 4.90 -17.45 -4.65
CA PRO A 189 6.03 -16.69 -4.11
C PRO A 189 6.11 -16.67 -2.59
N ILE A 190 4.98 -16.87 -1.89
CA ILE A 190 4.92 -16.88 -0.43
C ILE A 190 5.43 -18.20 0.14
N THR A 191 4.92 -19.32 -0.35
CA THR A 191 5.25 -20.64 0.20
C THR A 191 6.51 -21.25 -0.40
N GLY A 192 6.92 -20.81 -1.59
CA GLY A 192 7.98 -21.46 -2.36
C GLY A 192 7.58 -22.84 -2.90
N THR A 193 6.29 -23.21 -2.83
CA THR A 193 5.76 -24.50 -3.30
C THR A 193 4.62 -24.30 -4.31
N ARG A 194 4.07 -25.39 -4.86
CA ARG A 194 2.85 -25.35 -5.69
C ARG A 194 1.56 -25.22 -4.87
N THR A 195 1.67 -25.10 -3.56
CA THR A 195 0.53 -24.95 -2.65
C THR A 195 0.26 -23.47 -2.44
N ASP A 196 -0.99 -23.09 -2.69
CA ASP A 196 -1.54 -21.78 -2.43
C ASP A 196 -1.53 -21.51 -0.93
N TRP A 197 -0.85 -20.44 -0.52
CA TRP A 197 -0.75 -20.05 0.89
C TRP A 197 -2.13 -19.87 1.54
N GLU A 198 -3.10 -19.31 0.82
CA GLU A 198 -4.41 -18.95 1.36
C GLU A 198 -5.33 -20.16 1.49
N ARG A 199 -5.35 -21.03 0.49
CA ARG A 199 -6.33 -22.13 0.42
C ARG A 199 -5.75 -23.48 0.83
N GLY A 200 -4.43 -23.60 0.93
CA GLY A 200 -3.75 -24.89 1.12
C GLY A 200 -3.91 -25.86 -0.06
N SER A 201 -4.48 -25.39 -1.17
CA SER A 201 -4.73 -26.19 -2.38
C SER A 201 -3.70 -25.90 -3.47
N LYS A 202 -3.76 -26.57 -4.62
CA LYS A 202 -2.85 -26.28 -5.74
C LYS A 202 -3.00 -24.82 -6.21
N HIS A 203 -1.92 -24.05 -6.15
CA HIS A 203 -1.87 -22.65 -6.55
C HIS A 203 -2.26 -22.49 -8.02
N LYS A 204 -3.27 -21.65 -8.25
CA LYS A 204 -3.68 -21.23 -9.59
C LYS A 204 -2.68 -20.19 -10.09
N TYR A 205 -2.20 -20.37 -11.33
CA TYR A 205 -1.26 -19.45 -11.95
C TYR A 205 -1.55 -19.30 -13.44
N GLY A 206 -1.36 -18.07 -13.93
CA GLY A 206 -1.50 -17.70 -15.33
C GLY A 206 -0.23 -17.91 -16.14
N ARG A 207 -0.21 -17.39 -17.37
CA ARG A 207 1.00 -17.32 -18.21
C ARG A 207 2.01 -16.30 -17.67
N HIS A 208 1.52 -15.21 -17.09
CA HIS A 208 2.33 -14.10 -16.61
C HIS A 208 2.31 -14.03 -15.09
N ALA A 209 3.46 -13.72 -14.50
CA ALA A 209 3.62 -13.32 -13.11
C ALA A 209 4.11 -11.88 -13.09
N THR A 210 3.27 -10.96 -12.62
CA THR A 210 3.49 -9.51 -12.65
C THR A 210 3.60 -8.94 -11.24
N ALA A 211 4.37 -7.87 -11.11
CA ALA A 211 4.59 -7.15 -9.87
C ALA A 211 4.84 -5.66 -10.16
N PHE A 212 4.74 -4.85 -9.12
CA PHE A 212 5.17 -3.46 -9.17
C PHE A 212 6.70 -3.36 -8.98
N THR A 213 7.31 -2.34 -9.58
CA THR A 213 8.75 -2.08 -9.46
C THR A 213 9.11 -1.44 -8.12
N SER A 214 8.17 -0.75 -7.48
CA SER A 214 8.37 -0.07 -6.18
C SER A 214 7.16 -0.17 -5.27
N ALA A 215 7.36 0.07 -3.98
CA ALA A 215 6.29 0.10 -2.99
C ALA A 215 5.38 1.32 -3.22
N GLN A 216 5.97 2.43 -3.67
CA GLN A 216 5.28 3.64 -4.11
C GLN A 216 4.31 3.33 -5.25
N SER A 217 4.78 2.64 -6.29
CA SER A 217 3.94 2.27 -7.45
C SER A 217 2.74 1.45 -7.00
N LEU A 218 2.96 0.45 -6.14
CA LEU A 218 1.88 -0.39 -5.62
C LEU A 218 0.86 0.41 -4.81
N ALA A 219 1.32 1.20 -3.84
CA ALA A 219 0.45 1.98 -2.97
C ALA A 219 -0.36 3.01 -3.77
N TYR A 220 0.31 3.73 -4.68
CA TYR A 220 -0.32 4.69 -5.56
C TYR A 220 -1.36 4.03 -6.47
N ALA A 221 -1.05 2.87 -7.05
CA ALA A 221 -1.99 2.13 -7.88
C ALA A 221 -3.26 1.75 -7.12
N GLU A 222 -3.13 1.16 -5.92
CA GLU A 222 -4.32 0.81 -5.13
C GLU A 222 -5.13 2.05 -4.77
N MET A 223 -4.50 3.15 -4.33
CA MET A 223 -5.22 4.38 -3.98
C MET A 223 -5.96 4.97 -5.19
N ARG A 224 -5.31 5.03 -6.35
CA ARG A 224 -5.93 5.51 -7.60
C ARG A 224 -7.12 4.64 -8.00
N VAL A 225 -6.99 3.32 -7.93
CA VAL A 225 -8.12 2.41 -8.19
C VAL A 225 -9.22 2.61 -7.14
N HIS A 226 -8.85 2.75 -5.87
CA HIS A 226 -9.78 2.91 -4.76
C HIS A 226 -10.69 4.13 -4.95
N ASP A 227 -10.08 5.25 -5.32
CA ASP A 227 -10.76 6.55 -5.45
C ASP A 227 -11.46 6.71 -6.81
N SER A 228 -11.24 5.78 -7.75
CA SER A 228 -11.87 5.84 -9.07
C SER A 228 -13.40 5.75 -8.99
N ARG A 229 -14.09 6.51 -9.85
CA ARG A 229 -15.56 6.45 -9.98
C ARG A 229 -16.05 5.03 -10.29
N ALA A 230 -15.34 4.30 -11.16
CA ALA A 230 -15.67 2.92 -11.50
C ALA A 230 -15.63 1.99 -10.28
N ASN A 231 -14.68 2.18 -9.36
CA ASN A 231 -14.65 1.42 -8.11
C ASN A 231 -15.76 1.82 -7.15
N GLN A 232 -16.12 3.11 -7.06
CA GLN A 232 -17.25 3.56 -6.24
C GLN A 232 -18.55 2.91 -6.70
N GLU A 233 -18.82 2.93 -8.01
CA GLU A 233 -19.98 2.27 -8.62
C GLU A 233 -19.97 0.76 -8.38
N ARG A 234 -18.81 0.10 -8.57
CA ARG A 234 -18.69 -1.36 -8.34
C ARG A 234 -18.86 -1.74 -6.87
N ARG A 235 -18.35 -0.92 -5.94
CA ARG A 235 -18.50 -1.11 -4.48
C ARG A 235 -19.96 -0.97 -4.08
N ASN A 236 -20.63 0.10 -4.51
CA ASN A 236 -22.06 0.30 -4.20
C ASN A 236 -22.91 -0.88 -4.69
N LYS A 237 -22.59 -1.43 -5.87
CA LYS A 237 -23.22 -2.65 -6.36
C LYS A 237 -22.90 -3.87 -5.48
N ALA A 238 -21.64 -4.07 -5.10
CA ALA A 238 -21.22 -5.16 -4.21
C ALA A 238 -21.94 -5.11 -2.86
N ASP A 239 -22.11 -3.90 -2.31
CA ASP A 239 -22.83 -3.68 -1.06
C ASP A 239 -24.33 -3.98 -1.20
N ALA A 240 -24.97 -3.55 -2.29
CA ALA A 240 -26.37 -3.84 -2.55
C ALA A 240 -26.66 -5.34 -2.79
N ASP A 241 -25.68 -6.07 -3.33
CA ASP A 241 -25.78 -7.50 -3.64
C ASP A 241 -25.24 -8.39 -2.49
N ASP A 242 -24.90 -7.82 -1.32
CA ASP A 242 -24.29 -8.51 -0.18
C ASP A 242 -23.05 -9.36 -0.54
N GLU A 243 -22.27 -8.93 -1.54
CA GLU A 243 -21.07 -9.65 -1.95
C GLU A 243 -20.01 -9.60 -0.83
N LEU A 244 -19.20 -10.66 -0.71
CA LEU A 244 -18.03 -10.69 0.19
C LEU A 244 -16.72 -10.39 -0.52
N GLN A 245 -16.75 -10.37 -1.86
CA GLN A 245 -15.58 -10.10 -2.69
C GLN A 245 -16.03 -9.50 -4.01
N TYR A 246 -15.31 -8.47 -4.46
CA TYR A 246 -15.45 -7.94 -5.81
C TYR A 246 -14.10 -7.59 -6.41
N GLN A 247 -14.07 -7.45 -7.73
CA GLN A 247 -12.88 -7.05 -8.48
C GLN A 247 -13.18 -5.82 -9.34
N ILE A 248 -12.17 -4.98 -9.51
CA ILE A 248 -12.20 -3.83 -10.40
C ILE A 248 -10.87 -3.77 -11.16
N ALA A 249 -10.93 -3.44 -12.44
CA ALA A 249 -9.76 -3.24 -13.27
C ALA A 249 -9.84 -1.87 -13.94
N VAL A 250 -8.76 -1.10 -13.91
CA VAL A 250 -8.66 0.20 -14.58
C VAL A 250 -7.40 0.24 -15.46
N PRO A 251 -7.37 1.00 -16.56
CA PRO A 251 -6.19 1.08 -17.42
C PRO A 251 -4.95 1.53 -16.63
N ALA A 252 -3.80 0.89 -16.85
CA ALA A 252 -2.56 1.25 -16.18
C ALA A 252 -2.07 2.65 -16.58
N GLU A 253 -2.33 3.04 -17.83
CA GLU A 253 -2.07 4.40 -18.32
C GLU A 253 -2.88 5.46 -17.56
N TRP A 254 -4.13 5.17 -17.17
CA TRP A 254 -4.92 6.10 -16.35
C TRP A 254 -4.38 6.24 -14.92
N VAL A 255 -3.76 5.17 -14.41
CA VAL A 255 -3.14 5.16 -13.08
C VAL A 255 -1.85 5.95 -13.10
N PHE A 256 -0.89 5.58 -13.96
CA PHE A 256 0.48 6.08 -13.91
C PHE A 256 0.84 7.10 -15.00
N GLY A 257 0.04 7.23 -16.04
CA GLY A 257 0.37 8.00 -17.24
C GLY A 257 1.00 7.13 -18.35
N ALA A 258 1.47 7.78 -19.41
CA ALA A 258 2.03 7.13 -20.60
C ALA A 258 3.28 6.26 -20.31
N ASP A 259 3.99 6.56 -19.21
CA ASP A 259 5.18 5.86 -18.74
C ASP A 259 4.86 4.73 -17.75
N PHE A 260 3.59 4.27 -17.68
CA PHE A 260 3.16 3.22 -16.74
C PHE A 260 4.06 1.99 -16.71
N ARG A 261 4.69 1.63 -17.83
CA ARG A 261 5.61 0.48 -17.96
C ARG A 261 6.81 0.54 -17.03
N THR A 262 7.24 1.74 -16.63
CA THR A 262 8.35 1.92 -15.67
C THR A 262 7.97 1.52 -14.24
N HIS A 263 6.66 1.42 -13.96
CA HIS A 263 6.10 1.05 -12.65
C HIS A 263 5.80 -0.44 -12.53
N LEU A 264 5.93 -1.19 -13.63
CA LEU A 264 5.53 -2.59 -13.74
C LEU A 264 6.72 -3.46 -14.14
N ARG A 265 6.71 -4.70 -13.67
CA ARG A 265 7.63 -5.74 -14.15
C ARG A 265 6.95 -7.09 -14.08
N GLY A 266 7.49 -8.06 -14.82
CA GLY A 266 6.94 -9.41 -14.77
C GLY A 266 7.68 -10.36 -15.69
N TRP A 267 7.36 -11.64 -15.52
CA TRP A 267 7.89 -12.72 -16.34
C TRP A 267 6.73 -13.54 -16.91
N GLY A 268 6.81 -13.83 -18.20
CA GLY A 268 5.86 -14.66 -18.93
C GLY A 268 6.46 -16.03 -19.24
N ARG A 269 5.63 -17.07 -19.15
CA ARG A 269 6.01 -18.44 -19.54
C ARG A 269 6.10 -18.58 -21.05
N VAL A 270 7.22 -19.15 -21.51
CA VAL A 270 7.43 -19.64 -22.88
C VAL A 270 7.02 -21.12 -22.93
N GLY A 271 6.25 -21.50 -23.95
CA GLY A 271 5.62 -22.82 -24.06
C GLY A 271 4.23 -22.92 -23.42
N SER A 272 3.72 -24.15 -23.28
CA SER A 272 2.44 -24.44 -22.63
C SER A 272 2.58 -24.52 -21.11
N LYS A 273 1.46 -24.68 -20.39
CA LYS A 273 1.47 -24.86 -18.93
C LYS A 273 2.01 -26.23 -18.52
N GLU A 274 1.79 -27.24 -19.37
CA GLU A 274 2.18 -28.63 -19.19
C GLU A 274 3.64 -28.85 -19.63
N HIS A 275 4.11 -28.07 -20.61
CA HIS A 275 5.46 -28.16 -21.18
C HIS A 275 6.15 -26.78 -21.21
N PRO A 276 6.52 -26.22 -20.04
CA PRO A 276 7.21 -24.93 -19.97
C PRO A 276 8.64 -25.03 -20.49
N GLN A 277 8.96 -24.25 -21.52
CA GLN A 277 10.29 -24.20 -22.15
C GLN A 277 11.20 -23.15 -21.51
N GLY A 278 10.62 -22.19 -20.78
CA GLY A 278 11.38 -21.13 -20.11
C GLY A 278 10.50 -19.96 -19.71
N THR A 279 11.14 -18.82 -19.49
CA THR A 279 10.47 -17.55 -19.18
C THR A 279 11.13 -16.41 -19.91
N GLN A 280 10.36 -15.38 -20.22
CA GLN A 280 10.84 -14.13 -20.80
C GLN A 280 10.25 -12.93 -20.05
N PRO A 281 10.88 -11.74 -20.08
CA PRO A 281 10.27 -10.53 -19.55
C PRO A 281 8.87 -10.32 -20.17
N THR A 282 7.90 -9.93 -19.34
CA THR A 282 6.55 -9.64 -19.80
C THR A 282 6.54 -8.30 -20.54
N ILE A 283 5.98 -8.31 -21.75
CA ILE A 283 5.67 -7.09 -22.49
C ILE A 283 4.31 -6.60 -21.99
N PHE A 284 4.26 -5.35 -21.53
CA PHE A 284 3.03 -4.70 -21.09
C PHE A 284 2.45 -3.87 -22.25
N PRO A 285 1.40 -4.32 -22.95
CA PRO A 285 0.75 -3.55 -24.01
C PRO A 285 -0.08 -2.40 -23.43
N ASP A 286 -0.56 -1.49 -24.27
CA ASP A 286 -1.42 -0.36 -23.82
C ASP A 286 -2.74 -0.85 -23.21
N SER A 287 -3.18 -2.07 -23.55
CA SER A 287 -4.31 -2.75 -22.90
C SER A 287 -4.01 -3.25 -21.47
N THR A 288 -2.87 -2.91 -20.88
CA THR A 288 -2.53 -3.31 -19.51
C THR A 288 -3.45 -2.59 -18.52
N HIS A 289 -4.00 -3.35 -17.57
CA HIS A 289 -4.84 -2.85 -16.50
C HIS A 289 -4.19 -3.08 -15.13
N ILE A 290 -4.55 -2.27 -14.15
CA ILE A 290 -4.35 -2.57 -12.73
C ILE A 290 -5.64 -3.19 -12.21
N LEU A 291 -5.56 -4.46 -11.79
CA LEU A 291 -6.66 -5.15 -11.14
C LEU A 291 -6.48 -5.08 -9.63
N VAL A 292 -7.56 -4.73 -8.93
CA VAL A 292 -7.66 -4.83 -7.47
C VAL A 292 -8.85 -5.72 -7.12
N VAL A 293 -8.62 -6.67 -6.23
CA VAL A 293 -9.69 -7.45 -5.59
C VAL A 293 -9.91 -6.88 -4.21
N TYR A 294 -11.14 -6.45 -3.93
CA TYR A 294 -11.57 -6.07 -2.58
C TYR A 294 -12.32 -7.23 -1.95
N ALA A 295 -12.10 -7.47 -0.67
CA ALA A 295 -12.79 -8.50 0.11
C ALA A 295 -13.18 -7.98 1.49
N ARG A 296 -14.17 -8.62 2.11
CA ARG A 296 -14.57 -8.41 3.51
C ARG A 296 -14.93 -9.76 4.14
N SER A 297 -14.82 -9.89 5.46
CA SER A 297 -15.14 -11.15 6.17
C SER A 297 -16.64 -11.42 6.23
N ASP A 298 -17.43 -10.37 6.28
CA ASP A 298 -18.89 -10.35 6.41
C ASP A 298 -19.42 -9.02 5.87
N THR A 299 -20.75 -8.88 5.76
CA THR A 299 -21.39 -7.68 5.21
C THR A 299 -21.28 -6.44 6.09
N ALA A 300 -20.92 -6.59 7.38
CA ALA A 300 -20.69 -5.47 8.30
C ALA A 300 -19.25 -4.93 8.25
N SER A 301 -18.32 -5.72 7.70
CA SER A 301 -16.90 -5.41 7.65
C SER A 301 -16.53 -4.49 6.49
N GLU A 302 -15.53 -3.64 6.70
CA GLU A 302 -15.00 -2.75 5.66
C GLU A 302 -14.35 -3.57 4.52
N TRP A 303 -14.50 -3.06 3.30
CA TRP A 303 -13.79 -3.57 2.13
C TRP A 303 -12.28 -3.34 2.25
N VAL A 304 -11.51 -4.42 2.17
CA VAL A 304 -10.04 -4.37 2.18
C VAL A 304 -9.44 -4.83 0.84
N ALA A 305 -8.34 -4.20 0.39
CA ALA A 305 -7.69 -4.60 -0.86
C ALA A 305 -6.93 -5.91 -0.62
N TYR A 306 -7.52 -6.99 -1.08
CA TYR A 306 -7.06 -8.34 -0.86
C TYR A 306 -5.85 -8.70 -1.74
N THR A 307 -5.90 -8.28 -3.02
CA THR A 307 -4.78 -8.32 -3.95
C THR A 307 -4.85 -7.14 -4.93
N CYS A 308 -3.70 -6.68 -5.42
CA CYS A 308 -3.57 -5.61 -6.41
C CYS A 308 -2.40 -5.95 -7.32
N TYR A 309 -2.61 -6.01 -8.64
CA TYR A 309 -1.55 -6.38 -9.58
C TYR A 309 -1.80 -5.89 -11.02
N PRO A 310 -0.72 -5.76 -11.82
CA PRO A 310 -0.84 -5.45 -13.23
C PRO A 310 -1.27 -6.68 -14.04
N MET A 311 -2.19 -6.51 -14.97
CA MET A 311 -2.79 -7.59 -15.75
C MET A 311 -2.86 -7.17 -17.22
N LEU A 312 -2.47 -8.06 -18.14
CA LEU A 312 -2.32 -7.72 -19.56
C LEU A 312 -3.65 -7.62 -20.32
N SER A 313 -4.71 -8.26 -19.81
CA SER A 313 -6.05 -8.26 -20.39
C SER A 313 -7.08 -8.38 -19.28
N PRO A 314 -8.19 -7.61 -19.32
CA PRO A 314 -9.26 -7.74 -18.34
C PRO A 314 -9.93 -9.12 -18.39
N PRO A 315 -10.47 -9.62 -17.26
CA PRO A 315 -11.26 -10.84 -17.24
C PRO A 315 -12.52 -10.65 -18.09
N GLY A 316 -12.66 -11.45 -19.15
CA GLY A 316 -13.82 -11.41 -20.06
C GLY A 316 -13.49 -11.49 -21.55
N ASP A 317 -12.23 -11.24 -21.94
CA ASP A 317 -11.80 -11.17 -23.35
C ASP A 317 -11.05 -12.43 -23.84
N GLY A 318 -11.20 -13.58 -23.17
CA GLY A 318 -10.46 -14.81 -23.48
C GLY A 318 -11.20 -16.10 -23.18
#